data_AF-A0A9P7R944-F1
#
_entry.id   AF-A0A9P7R944-F1
#
_cell.length_a   1.000
_cell.length_b   1.000
_cell.length_c   1.000
_cell.angle_alpha   90.00
_cell.angle_beta   90.00
_cell.angle_gamma   90.00
#
_symmetry.space_group_name_H-M   'P 1'
#
loop_
_entity.id
_entity.type
_entity.pdbx_description
1 polymer ?
#
loop_
_entity_poly.entity_id
_entity_poly.type
_entity_poly.pdbx_seq_one_letter_code
_entity_poly.pdbx_strand_id
1 'polypeptide(L)'
;MAVEHKPAEETDRLSLLPAELLIDIIEHVDVASHLNFACTCKKIAKCSAGVLRRHREAHDKYGVISDLQPATIPTLLRNVVMHKDPWITWHIRSLEIWGSRRFWEDWRPFNLVLLRPRERYNEDAQPLEWPLEDKERAEYMRLFKDIFPPDFDDMCVVEQHLDEGNDGILKILLMALCPHLSSVKYILCDGGT
;
A
#
# COMPACT_ATOMS: atom_id res chain seq x y z
N MET A 1 -33.39 -54.78 -2.39
CA MET A 1 -32.22 -54.66 -3.29
C MET A 1 -31.76 -53.22 -3.23
N ALA A 2 -30.73 -52.93 -2.45
CA ALA A 2 -30.16 -51.59 -2.35
C ALA A 2 -29.24 -51.35 -3.55
N VAL A 3 -29.50 -50.30 -4.31
CA VAL A 3 -28.62 -49.86 -5.39
C VAL A 3 -27.45 -49.14 -4.73
N GLU A 4 -26.29 -49.81 -4.66
CA GLU A 4 -25.03 -49.16 -4.31
C GLU A 4 -24.72 -48.10 -5.37
N HIS A 5 -24.89 -46.84 -4.98
CA HIS A 5 -24.36 -45.71 -5.73
C HIS A 5 -22.84 -45.70 -5.53
N LYS A 6 -22.08 -46.18 -6.52
CA LYS A 6 -20.63 -45.95 -6.56
C LYS A 6 -20.40 -44.43 -6.67
N PRO A 7 -19.67 -43.80 -5.73
CA PRO A 7 -19.29 -42.41 -5.90
C PRO A 7 -18.42 -42.31 -7.15
N ALA A 8 -18.73 -41.34 -8.02
CA ALA A 8 -17.91 -41.03 -9.18
C ALA A 8 -16.46 -40.81 -8.72
N GLU A 9 -15.49 -41.42 -9.41
CA GLU A 9 -14.07 -41.15 -9.15
C GLU A 9 -13.82 -39.65 -9.32
N GLU A 10 -13.49 -38.97 -8.22
CA GLU A 10 -13.01 -37.58 -8.18
C GLU A 10 -11.73 -37.44 -9.01
N THR A 11 -11.90 -37.33 -10.31
CA THR A 11 -10.81 -37.17 -11.29
C THR A 11 -10.47 -35.70 -11.53
N ASP A 12 -11.34 -34.78 -11.10
CA ASP A 12 -11.09 -33.34 -11.14
C ASP A 12 -10.38 -32.86 -9.88
N ARG A 13 -9.08 -33.14 -9.80
CA ARG A 13 -8.21 -32.62 -8.74
C ARG A 13 -7.26 -31.57 -9.31
N LEU A 14 -7.28 -30.38 -8.72
CA LEU A 14 -6.40 -29.26 -9.08
C LEU A 14 -4.91 -29.68 -9.12
N SER A 15 -4.49 -30.56 -8.23
CA SER A 15 -3.12 -31.08 -8.16
C SER A 15 -2.70 -31.95 -9.35
N LEU A 16 -3.63 -32.38 -10.21
CA LEU A 16 -3.31 -33.14 -11.43
C LEU A 16 -2.88 -32.22 -12.59
N LEU A 17 -3.18 -30.92 -12.52
CA LEU A 17 -2.79 -29.97 -13.57
C LEU A 17 -1.27 -29.88 -13.75
N PRO A 18 -0.77 -29.62 -14.98
CA PRO A 18 0.62 -29.27 -15.22
C PRO A 18 1.10 -28.09 -14.35
N ALA A 19 2.42 -28.04 -14.09
CA ALA A 19 3.00 -27.01 -13.24
C ALA A 19 2.75 -25.59 -13.77
N GLU A 20 2.78 -25.41 -15.10
CA GLU A 20 2.54 -24.11 -15.75
C GLU A 20 1.12 -23.60 -15.47
N LEU A 21 0.10 -24.45 -15.61
CA LEU A 21 -1.29 -24.08 -15.28
C LEU A 21 -1.47 -23.80 -13.79
N LEU A 22 -0.78 -24.54 -12.93
CA LEU A 22 -0.81 -24.26 -11.49
C LEU A 22 -0.19 -22.89 -11.17
N ILE A 23 0.92 -22.54 -11.79
CA ILE A 23 1.57 -21.23 -11.59
C ILE A 23 0.65 -20.12 -12.07
N ASP A 24 0.04 -20.26 -13.25
CA ASP A 24 -0.91 -19.30 -13.80
C ASP A 24 -2.13 -19.11 -12.87
N ILE A 25 -2.69 -20.20 -12.35
CA ILE A 25 -3.77 -20.14 -11.35
C ILE A 25 -3.30 -19.42 -10.07
N ILE A 26 -2.10 -19.72 -9.60
CA ILE A 26 -1.53 -19.08 -8.40
C ILE A 26 -1.40 -17.58 -8.58
N GLU A 27 -1.05 -17.08 -9.77
CA GLU A 27 -0.95 -15.65 -10.04
C GLU A 27 -2.30 -14.91 -9.93
N HIS A 28 -3.41 -15.64 -10.00
CA HIS A 28 -4.76 -15.12 -9.83
C HIS A 28 -5.35 -15.35 -8.43
N VAL A 29 -4.62 -16.06 -7.55
CA VAL A 29 -5.03 -16.22 -6.16
C VAL A 29 -4.83 -14.88 -5.43
N ASP A 30 -5.73 -14.57 -4.50
CA ASP A 30 -5.58 -13.37 -3.68
C ASP A 30 -4.29 -13.42 -2.85
N VAL A 31 -3.64 -12.25 -2.70
CA VAL A 31 -2.36 -12.11 -2.00
C VAL A 31 -2.43 -12.65 -0.56
N ALA A 32 -3.57 -12.53 0.11
CA ALA A 32 -3.76 -13.08 1.45
C ALA A 32 -3.77 -14.62 1.49
N SER A 33 -4.18 -15.24 0.38
CA SER A 33 -4.46 -16.67 0.30
C SER A 33 -3.27 -17.48 -0.20
N HIS A 34 -2.23 -16.86 -0.77
CA HIS A 34 -1.08 -17.56 -1.33
C HIS A 34 -0.41 -18.55 -0.37
N LEU A 35 -0.21 -18.18 0.89
CA LEU A 35 0.42 -19.07 1.87
C LEU A 35 -0.47 -20.27 2.19
N ASN A 36 -1.76 -20.02 2.46
CA ASN A 36 -2.72 -21.08 2.74
C ASN A 36 -2.85 -22.02 1.54
N PHE A 37 -2.88 -21.46 0.33
CA PHE A 37 -2.92 -22.21 -0.92
C PHE A 37 -1.67 -23.08 -1.08
N ALA A 38 -0.48 -22.54 -0.83
CA ALA A 38 0.79 -23.28 -0.84
C ALA A 38 0.79 -24.44 0.17
N CYS A 39 0.18 -24.25 1.34
CA CYS A 39 0.11 -25.26 2.40
C CYS A 39 -0.84 -26.43 2.12
N THR A 40 -1.67 -26.38 1.07
CA THR A 40 -2.65 -27.44 0.77
C THR A 40 -2.01 -28.76 0.33
N CYS A 41 -0.98 -28.73 -0.52
CA CYS A 41 -0.27 -29.94 -0.95
C CYS A 41 1.16 -29.65 -1.44
N LYS A 42 2.00 -30.70 -1.44
CA LYS A 42 3.42 -30.61 -1.80
C LYS A 42 3.67 -30.09 -3.22
N LYS A 43 2.79 -30.42 -4.19
CA LYS A 43 2.96 -29.98 -5.59
C LYS A 43 2.65 -28.50 -5.72
N ILE A 44 1.56 -28.04 -5.11
CA ILE A 44 1.19 -26.61 -5.08
C ILE A 44 2.27 -25.83 -4.34
N ALA A 45 2.75 -26.29 -3.18
CA ALA A 45 3.85 -25.65 -2.45
C ALA A 45 5.09 -25.41 -3.33
N LYS A 46 5.47 -26.39 -4.16
CA LYS A 46 6.59 -26.25 -5.12
C LYS A 46 6.30 -25.20 -6.19
N CYS A 47 5.09 -25.20 -6.75
CA CYS A 47 4.69 -24.23 -7.78
C CYS A 47 4.57 -22.80 -7.20
N SER A 48 4.16 -22.67 -5.93
CA SER A 48 4.06 -21.39 -5.23
C SER A 48 5.40 -20.80 -4.78
N ALA A 49 6.53 -21.48 -4.99
CA ALA A 49 7.83 -20.99 -4.54
C ALA A 49 8.17 -19.59 -5.07
N GLY A 50 7.78 -19.28 -6.33
CA GLY A 50 7.96 -17.96 -6.94
C GLY A 50 7.16 -16.87 -6.23
N VAL A 51 5.87 -17.10 -6.02
CA VAL A 51 4.97 -16.13 -5.36
C VAL A 51 5.35 -15.92 -3.88
N LEU A 52 5.77 -16.99 -3.19
CA LEU A 52 6.26 -16.90 -1.80
C LEU A 52 7.58 -16.13 -1.69
N ARG A 53 8.46 -16.23 -2.68
CA ARG A 53 9.66 -15.39 -2.76
C ARG A 53 9.29 -13.93 -2.98
N ARG A 54 8.32 -13.62 -3.85
CA ARG A 54 7.81 -12.26 -4.05
C ARG A 54 7.23 -11.66 -2.76
N HIS A 55 6.54 -12.45 -1.94
CA HIS A 55 6.10 -12.00 -0.60
C HIS A 55 7.27 -11.57 0.28
N ARG A 56 8.36 -12.33 0.28
CA ARG A 56 9.56 -12.00 1.06
C ARG A 56 10.18 -10.69 0.57
N GLU A 57 10.40 -10.57 -0.73
CA GLU A 57 10.98 -9.36 -1.35
C GLU A 57 10.12 -8.13 -1.09
N ALA A 58 8.79 -8.25 -1.22
CA ALA A 58 7.86 -7.17 -0.92
C ALA A 58 7.84 -6.82 0.58
N HIS A 59 7.94 -7.81 1.47
CA HIS A 59 8.05 -7.56 2.91
C HIS A 59 9.34 -6.81 3.27
N ASP A 60 10.47 -7.23 2.71
CA ASP A 60 11.77 -6.60 2.97
C ASP A 60 11.80 -5.16 2.43
N LYS A 61 11.15 -4.92 1.28
CA LYS A 61 11.11 -3.60 0.63
C LYS A 61 10.09 -2.64 1.26
N TYR A 62 8.89 -3.12 1.59
CA TYR A 62 7.77 -2.26 1.98
C TYR A 62 7.37 -2.40 3.45
N GLY A 63 7.98 -3.32 4.20
CA GLY A 63 7.63 -3.59 5.59
C GLY A 63 7.67 -2.35 6.48
N VAL A 64 8.66 -1.49 6.29
CA VAL A 64 8.79 -0.20 6.97
C VAL A 64 8.90 0.89 5.91
N ILE A 65 7.95 1.83 5.93
CA ILE A 65 7.92 2.99 5.04
C ILE A 65 8.19 4.25 5.85
N SER A 66 8.98 5.16 5.29
CA SER A 66 9.24 6.46 5.87
C SER A 66 8.98 7.59 4.88
N ASP A 67 8.29 8.64 5.33
CA ASP A 67 8.04 9.86 4.55
C ASP A 67 9.21 10.86 4.59
N LEU A 68 10.40 10.40 5.03
CA LEU A 68 11.63 11.18 5.06
C LEU A 68 11.90 11.86 3.69
N GLN A 69 11.72 11.11 2.61
CA GLN A 69 11.78 11.62 1.24
C GLN A 69 10.38 12.05 0.77
N PRO A 70 10.26 13.22 0.11
CA PRO A 70 8.97 13.78 -0.30
C PRO A 70 8.24 12.89 -1.32
N ALA A 71 8.97 12.14 -2.15
CA ALA A 71 8.39 11.27 -3.17
C ALA A 71 7.80 9.96 -2.62
N THR A 72 8.11 9.55 -1.38
CA THR A 72 7.80 8.18 -0.91
C THR A 72 6.30 7.89 -0.90
N ILE A 73 5.52 8.68 -0.15
CA ILE A 73 4.07 8.47 0.00
C ILE A 73 3.33 8.64 -1.33
N PRO A 74 3.57 9.70 -2.12
CA PRO A 74 2.94 9.87 -3.43
C PRO A 74 3.25 8.72 -4.40
N THR A 75 4.50 8.26 -4.45
CA THR A 75 4.90 7.13 -5.30
C THR A 75 4.19 5.84 -4.89
N LEU A 76 4.09 5.56 -3.58
CA LEU A 76 3.39 4.38 -3.10
C LEU A 76 1.90 4.44 -3.42
N LEU A 77 1.25 5.58 -3.16
CA LEU A 77 -0.16 5.75 -3.50
C LEU A 77 -0.42 5.62 -4.99
N ARG A 78 0.42 6.20 -5.85
CA ARG A 78 0.26 6.04 -7.31
C ARG A 78 0.34 4.57 -7.70
N ASN A 79 1.29 3.81 -7.16
CA ASN A 79 1.38 2.37 -7.43
C ASN A 79 0.18 1.57 -6.88
N VAL A 80 -0.30 1.91 -5.69
CA VAL A 80 -1.41 1.22 -5.04
C VAL A 80 -2.74 1.52 -5.73
N VAL A 81 -3.01 2.79 -6.03
CA VAL A 81 -4.31 3.24 -6.51
C VAL A 81 -4.38 3.20 -8.03
N MET A 82 -3.37 3.74 -8.73
CA MET A 82 -3.38 3.81 -10.20
C MET A 82 -2.95 2.50 -10.84
N HIS A 83 -1.89 1.87 -10.32
CA HIS A 83 -1.40 0.61 -10.84
C HIS A 83 -2.04 -0.62 -10.18
N LYS A 84 -2.90 -0.41 -9.17
CA LYS A 84 -3.64 -1.46 -8.46
C LYS A 84 -2.74 -2.61 -7.99
N ASP A 85 -1.54 -2.30 -7.51
CA ASP A 85 -0.60 -3.31 -7.03
C ASP A 85 -0.96 -3.73 -5.59
N PRO A 86 -1.59 -4.91 -5.37
CA PRO A 86 -2.01 -5.35 -4.04
C PRO A 86 -0.83 -5.75 -3.16
N TRP A 87 0.36 -5.98 -3.74
CA TRP A 87 1.54 -6.41 -3.01
C TRP A 87 2.05 -5.33 -2.06
N ILE A 88 1.93 -4.07 -2.46
CA ILE A 88 2.48 -2.95 -1.68
C ILE A 88 1.70 -2.80 -0.37
N THR A 89 0.38 -2.58 -0.44
CA THR A 89 -0.47 -2.39 0.75
C THR A 89 -0.48 -3.60 1.66
N TRP A 90 -0.45 -4.82 1.09
CA TRP A 90 -0.42 -6.04 1.86
C TRP A 90 0.83 -6.17 2.74
N HIS A 91 1.97 -5.63 2.29
CA HIS A 91 3.26 -5.80 2.96
C HIS A 91 3.70 -4.63 3.84
N ILE A 92 3.06 -3.47 3.74
CA ILE A 92 3.30 -2.35 4.67
C ILE A 92 2.89 -2.77 6.09
N ARG A 93 3.81 -2.64 7.05
CA ARG A 93 3.61 -2.99 8.47
C ARG A 93 3.82 -1.79 9.39
N SER A 94 4.79 -0.94 9.07
CA SER A 94 5.09 0.26 9.85
C SER A 94 5.23 1.48 8.95
N LEU A 95 4.64 2.59 9.37
CA LEU A 95 4.80 3.90 8.75
C LEU A 95 5.48 4.86 9.71
N GLU A 96 6.57 5.47 9.27
CA GLU A 96 7.32 6.50 10.01
C GLU A 96 7.01 7.86 9.39
N ILE A 97 6.27 8.67 10.15
CA ILE A 97 5.85 10.03 9.79
C ILE A 97 6.77 11.01 10.50
N TRP A 98 7.62 11.66 9.73
CA TRP A 98 8.60 12.62 10.21
C TRP A 98 8.00 14.01 10.41
N GLY A 99 6.94 14.36 9.68
CA GLY A 99 6.25 15.63 9.86
C GLY A 99 5.08 15.77 8.91
N SER A 100 4.69 17.01 8.62
CA SER A 100 3.67 17.32 7.62
C SER A 100 4.26 18.31 6.63
N ARG A 101 4.04 18.09 5.34
CA ARG A 101 4.31 19.07 4.28
C ARG A 101 3.00 19.76 4.01
N ARG A 102 2.92 21.06 4.27
CA ARG A 102 1.65 21.80 4.19
C ARG A 102 1.44 22.37 2.81
N PHE A 103 2.52 22.83 2.19
CA PHE A 103 2.51 23.47 0.89
C PHE A 103 3.53 22.83 -0.05
N TRP A 104 3.40 23.02 -1.35
CA TRP A 104 4.35 22.52 -2.36
C TRP A 104 5.80 22.94 -2.09
N GLU A 105 6.04 24.09 -1.47
CA GLU A 105 7.38 24.58 -1.09
C GLU A 105 8.06 23.68 -0.04
N ASP A 106 7.25 22.99 0.78
CA ASP A 106 7.69 22.06 1.83
C ASP A 106 8.07 20.68 1.29
N TRP A 107 7.94 20.43 -0.03
CA TRP A 107 8.18 19.12 -0.66
C TRP A 107 9.66 18.76 -0.77
N ARG A 108 10.37 18.86 0.34
CA ARG A 108 11.79 18.59 0.47
C ARG A 108 12.02 17.40 1.41
N PRO A 109 13.19 16.76 1.33
CA PRO A 109 13.60 15.78 2.33
C PRO A 109 13.63 16.39 3.73
N PHE A 110 13.19 15.65 4.75
CA PHE A 110 13.40 16.10 6.12
C PHE A 110 14.88 16.05 6.49
N ASN A 111 15.32 17.02 7.28
CA ASN A 111 16.69 17.12 7.75
C ASN A 111 16.90 16.26 9.01
N LEU A 112 17.72 15.21 8.89
CA LEU A 112 18.02 14.30 10.00
C LEU A 112 18.98 14.89 11.05
N VAL A 113 19.74 15.92 10.68
CA VAL A 113 20.74 16.56 11.54
C VAL A 113 20.08 17.61 12.45
N LEU A 114 19.08 18.29 11.90
CA LEU A 114 18.36 19.35 12.59
C LEU A 114 17.01 18.78 13.04
N LEU A 115 17.01 18.01 14.13
CA LEU A 115 15.79 17.54 14.82
C LEU A 115 15.02 18.71 15.49
N ARG A 116 15.10 19.92 14.94
CA ARG A 116 14.47 21.14 15.46
C ARG A 116 13.28 21.53 14.58
N PRO A 117 12.14 21.95 15.17
CA PRO A 117 10.90 22.25 14.44
C PRO A 117 10.99 23.39 13.41
N ARG A 118 11.99 24.26 13.50
CA ARG A 118 12.13 25.43 12.61
C ARG A 118 12.94 25.16 11.33
N GLU A 119 13.75 24.11 11.31
CA GLU A 119 14.67 23.74 10.21
C GLU A 119 14.41 22.29 9.78
N ARG A 120 13.12 21.95 9.65
CA ARG A 120 12.65 20.57 9.43
C ARG A 120 13.04 20.00 8.07
N TYR A 121 13.25 20.86 7.08
CA TYR A 121 13.58 20.46 5.71
C TYR A 121 15.04 20.73 5.39
N ASN A 122 15.58 19.97 4.45
CA ASN A 122 16.87 20.29 3.86
C ASN A 122 16.74 21.55 2.98
N GLU A 123 17.28 22.69 3.41
CA GLU A 123 17.21 23.96 2.69
C GLU A 123 18.03 23.97 1.39
N ASP A 124 19.07 23.15 1.32
CA ASP A 124 19.90 23.00 0.12
C ASP A 124 19.17 22.20 -0.97
N ALA A 125 18.09 21.49 -0.61
CA ALA A 125 17.28 20.73 -1.55
C ALA A 125 16.19 21.62 -2.17
N GLN A 126 16.05 21.53 -3.49
CA GLN A 126 14.90 22.11 -4.18
C GLN A 126 13.63 21.33 -3.81
N PRO A 127 12.47 22.00 -3.69
CA PRO A 127 11.19 21.32 -3.58
C PRO A 127 10.99 20.35 -4.75
N LEU A 128 10.47 19.17 -4.45
CA LEU A 128 10.06 18.20 -5.44
C LEU A 128 8.81 18.70 -6.16
N GLU A 129 8.94 18.91 -7.46
CA GLU A 129 7.79 19.10 -8.34
C GLU A 129 7.14 17.73 -8.56
N TRP A 130 6.07 17.45 -7.81
CA TRP A 130 5.28 16.23 -8.03
C TRP A 130 4.16 16.53 -9.04
N PRO A 131 4.18 15.92 -10.24
CA PRO A 131 3.12 16.10 -11.21
C PRO A 131 1.91 15.28 -10.75
N LEU A 132 1.02 15.89 -9.96
CA LEU A 132 -0.26 15.29 -9.61
C LEU A 132 -1.20 15.40 -10.82
N GLU A 133 -1.46 14.29 -11.50
CA GLU A 133 -2.36 14.27 -12.65
C GLU A 133 -3.82 14.44 -12.23
N ASP A 134 -4.65 15.07 -13.07
CA ASP A 134 -6.08 15.28 -12.78
C ASP A 134 -6.83 13.98 -12.46
N LYS A 135 -6.49 12.90 -13.18
CA LYS A 135 -7.03 11.57 -12.93
C LYS A 135 -6.58 11.01 -11.59
N GLU A 136 -5.31 11.24 -11.25
CA GLU A 136 -4.74 10.81 -9.97
C GLU A 136 -5.43 11.49 -8.79
N ARG A 137 -5.55 12.82 -8.89
CA ARG A 137 -6.29 13.66 -7.96
C ARG A 137 -7.74 13.17 -7.79
N ALA A 138 -8.46 12.99 -8.90
CA ALA A 138 -9.87 12.59 -8.85
C ALA A 138 -10.10 11.25 -8.13
N GLU A 139 -9.24 10.26 -8.35
CA GLU A 139 -9.35 8.97 -7.67
C GLU A 139 -8.98 9.04 -6.19
N TYR A 140 -7.97 9.82 -5.80
CA TYR A 140 -7.66 10.04 -4.38
C TYR A 140 -8.85 10.67 -3.66
N MET A 141 -9.49 11.67 -4.28
CA MET A 141 -10.68 12.30 -3.72
C MET A 141 -11.87 11.33 -3.64
N ARG A 142 -12.07 10.48 -4.66
CA ARG A 142 -13.11 9.45 -4.63
C ARG A 142 -12.86 8.46 -3.49
N LEU A 143 -11.66 7.92 -3.37
CA LEU A 143 -11.29 6.98 -2.31
C LEU A 143 -11.42 7.62 -0.92
N PHE A 144 -11.02 8.89 -0.79
CA PHE A 144 -11.16 9.60 0.48
C PHE A 144 -12.63 9.70 0.89
N LYS A 145 -13.52 10.07 -0.04
CA LYS A 145 -14.98 10.13 0.20
C LYS A 145 -15.57 8.76 0.54
N ASP A 146 -15.10 7.70 -0.12
CA ASP A 146 -15.58 6.34 0.11
C ASP A 146 -15.17 5.81 1.50
N ILE A 147 -13.97 6.17 1.98
CA ILE A 147 -13.44 5.72 3.27
C ILE A 147 -13.93 6.62 4.43
N PHE A 148 -14.04 7.92 4.20
CA PHE A 148 -14.44 8.92 5.18
C PHE A 148 -15.67 9.68 4.65
N PRO A 149 -16.89 9.18 4.89
CA PRO A 149 -18.11 9.85 4.48
C PRO A 149 -18.16 11.24 5.12
N PRO A 150 -18.01 12.33 4.36
CA PRO A 150 -17.87 13.66 4.92
C PRO A 150 -19.22 14.35 5.02
N ASP A 151 -19.32 15.30 5.95
CA ASP A 151 -20.30 16.37 5.85
C ASP A 151 -19.88 17.29 4.68
N PHE A 152 -20.82 17.75 3.86
CA PHE A 152 -20.57 18.37 2.54
C PHE A 152 -19.54 19.54 2.53
N ASP A 153 -19.40 20.26 3.64
CA ASP A 153 -18.52 21.44 3.77
C ASP A 153 -17.03 21.06 3.91
N ASP A 154 -16.73 19.87 4.43
CA ASP A 154 -15.35 19.41 4.67
C ASP A 154 -14.62 19.06 3.35
N MET A 155 -15.35 18.67 2.31
CA MET A 155 -14.70 18.20 1.06
C MET A 155 -14.04 19.29 0.24
N CYS A 156 -14.59 20.51 0.23
CA CYS A 156 -13.96 21.62 -0.48
C CYS A 156 -12.61 21.97 0.16
N VAL A 157 -12.54 21.92 1.49
CA VAL A 157 -11.32 22.16 2.26
C VAL A 157 -10.29 21.06 2.00
N VAL A 158 -10.71 19.80 1.95
CA VAL A 158 -9.83 18.66 1.64
C VAL A 158 -9.26 18.77 0.22
N GLU A 159 -10.10 19.10 -0.77
CA GLU A 159 -9.64 19.31 -2.15
C GLU A 159 -8.63 20.46 -2.24
N GLN A 160 -8.91 21.59 -1.58
CA GLN A 160 -7.99 22.72 -1.52
C GLN A 160 -6.65 22.35 -0.87
N HIS A 161 -6.67 21.63 0.26
CA HIS A 161 -5.44 21.20 0.91
C HIS A 161 -4.59 20.31 0.00
N LEU A 162 -5.19 19.40 -0.76
CA LEU A 162 -4.44 18.57 -1.71
C LEU A 162 -3.82 19.43 -2.82
N ASP A 163 -4.56 20.41 -3.33
CA ASP A 163 -4.11 21.33 -4.39
C ASP A 163 -2.99 22.28 -3.92
N GLU A 164 -2.99 22.63 -2.63
CA GLU A 164 -1.91 23.41 -2.00
C GLU A 164 -0.64 22.59 -1.74
N GLY A 165 -0.71 21.26 -1.83
CA GLY A 165 0.41 20.36 -1.58
C GLY A 165 0.45 19.79 -0.17
N ASN A 166 -0.68 19.75 0.55
CA ASN A 166 -0.74 19.14 1.86
C ASN A 166 -0.65 17.61 1.76
N ASP A 167 0.39 17.02 2.35
CA ASP A 167 0.62 15.58 2.29
C ASP A 167 -0.20 14.75 3.30
N GLY A 168 -0.98 15.42 4.17
CA GLY A 168 -1.80 14.77 5.19
C GLY A 168 -2.84 13.82 4.60
N ILE A 169 -3.54 14.25 3.55
CA ILE A 169 -4.55 13.43 2.86
C ILE A 169 -3.91 12.17 2.28
N LEU A 170 -2.74 12.32 1.67
CA LEU A 170 -1.99 11.20 1.09
C LEU A 170 -1.60 10.18 2.17
N LYS A 171 -1.12 10.66 3.32
CA LYS A 171 -0.77 9.79 4.45
C LYS A 171 -2.00 9.05 4.99
N ILE A 172 -3.12 9.75 5.15
CA ILE A 172 -4.38 9.17 5.63
C ILE A 172 -4.87 8.08 4.67
N LEU A 173 -4.88 8.35 3.36
CA LEU A 173 -5.25 7.37 2.34
C LEU A 173 -4.35 6.15 2.40
N LEU A 174 -3.01 6.32 2.46
CA LEU A 174 -2.10 5.19 2.52
C LEU A 174 -2.34 4.35 3.77
N MET A 175 -2.53 4.99 4.93
CA MET A 175 -2.83 4.29 6.18
C MET A 175 -4.12 3.47 6.07
N ALA A 176 -5.19 4.06 5.52
CA ALA A 176 -6.47 3.39 5.38
C ALA A 176 -6.45 2.21 4.39
N LEU A 177 -5.62 2.29 3.35
CA LEU A 177 -5.49 1.25 2.31
C LEU A 177 -4.61 0.07 2.75
N CYS A 178 -3.89 0.16 3.86
CA CYS A 178 -2.96 -0.88 4.33
C CYS A 178 -3.62 -1.81 5.37
N PRO A 179 -4.09 -3.02 5.00
CA PRO A 179 -4.85 -3.91 5.90
C PRO A 179 -4.04 -4.46 7.08
N HIS A 180 -2.71 -4.36 7.02
CA HIS A 180 -1.80 -4.93 8.00
C HIS A 180 -0.84 -3.90 8.59
N LEU A 181 -1.15 -2.61 8.45
CA LEU A 181 -0.44 -1.56 9.15
C LEU A 181 -0.61 -1.78 10.66
N SER A 182 0.47 -2.11 11.35
CA SER A 182 0.47 -2.41 12.78
C SER A 182 1.08 -1.30 13.63
N SER A 183 1.82 -0.38 13.02
CA SER A 183 2.49 0.71 13.74
C SER A 183 2.59 1.97 12.89
N VAL A 184 2.20 3.11 13.47
CA VAL A 184 2.47 4.44 12.93
C VAL A 184 3.30 5.19 13.96
N LYS A 185 4.49 5.65 13.57
CA LYS A 185 5.41 6.38 14.44
C LYS A 185 5.50 7.83 13.98
N TYR A 186 5.30 8.76 14.90
CA TYR A 186 5.46 10.19 14.65
C TYR A 186 6.80 10.63 15.24
N ILE A 187 7.71 11.16 14.41
CA ILE A 187 9.11 11.42 14.82
C ILE A 187 9.36 12.88 15.22
N LEU A 188 9.00 13.86 14.38
CA LEU A 188 9.16 15.30 14.66
C LEU A 188 7.82 16.03 14.79
N CYS A 189 6.74 15.28 15.05
CA CYS A 189 5.48 15.88 15.44
C CYS A 189 5.61 16.33 16.90
N ASP A 190 6.01 17.59 17.10
CA ASP A 190 5.78 18.23 18.39
C ASP A 190 4.30 18.11 18.73
N GLY A 191 4.01 17.61 19.94
CA GLY A 191 2.69 17.71 20.52
C GLY A 191 2.30 19.18 20.59
N GLY A 192 1.37 19.59 19.74
CA GLY A 192 0.72 20.87 19.88
C GLY A 192 -0.10 20.87 21.17
N THR A 193 0.35 21.63 22.16
CA THR A 193 -0.55 22.33 23.09
C THR A 193 -1.34 23.39 22.35
#